data_AF-A0A6P0U6G2-F1
#
_entry.id   AF-A0A6P0U6G2-F1
#
_cell.length_a   1.000
_cell.length_b   1.000
_cell.length_c   1.000
_cell.angle_alpha   90.00
_cell.angle_beta   90.00
_cell.angle_gamma   90.00
#
_symmetry.space_group_name_H-M   'P 1'
#
loop_
_entity.id
_entity.type
_entity.pdbx_description
1 polymer ?
#
loop_
_entity_poly.entity_id
_entity_poly.type
_entity_poly.pdbx_seq_one_letter_code
_entity_poly.pdbx_strand_id
1 'polypeptide(L)'
;MSIILTSNLDHLGLVAGIIDEIGIEQKINQLLGEQLPEKITGGQAVKGMLLNGLGLVSSPLYLFSRFFEGKAIEHLIAQGVKAE
;
A
#
# COMPACT_ATOMS: atom_id res chain seq x y z
N MET A 1 -2.53 26.48 13.54
CA MET A 1 -2.62 25.34 14.48
C MET A 1 -2.39 24.08 13.65
N SER A 2 -1.28 23.36 13.83
CA SER A 2 -1.08 22.09 13.13
C SER A 2 -1.75 20.99 13.93
N ILE A 3 -2.65 20.23 13.30
CA ILE A 3 -3.32 19.09 13.95
C ILE A 3 -2.35 17.90 13.85
N ILE A 4 -1.97 17.34 14.99
CA ILE A 4 -1.14 16.12 15.04
C ILE A 4 -2.10 14.93 15.06
N LEU A 5 -2.03 14.10 14.02
CA LEU A 5 -2.79 12.85 13.92
C LEU A 5 -1.84 11.68 14.18
N THR A 6 -2.31 10.69 14.93
CA THR A 6 -1.60 9.43 15.15
C THR A 6 -2.31 8.32 14.41
N SER A 7 -1.55 7.39 13.83
CA SER A 7 -2.10 6.23 13.14
C SER A 7 -1.26 5.00 13.45
N ASN A 8 -1.91 3.84 13.59
CA ASN A 8 -1.24 2.57 13.81
C ASN A 8 -1.00 1.88 12.45
N LEU A 9 0.22 1.37 12.25
CA LEU A 9 0.62 0.63 11.06
C LEU A 9 0.47 -0.89 11.22
N ASP A 10 0.30 -1.38 12.45
CA ASP A 10 0.25 -2.80 12.79
C ASP A 10 1.39 -3.61 12.12
N HIS A 11 1.13 -4.86 11.77
CA HIS A 11 2.04 -5.72 11.01
C HIS A 11 2.23 -5.24 9.56
N LEU A 12 1.32 -4.42 9.03
CA LEU A 12 1.39 -3.91 7.66
C LEU A 12 2.55 -2.96 7.47
N GLY A 13 2.97 -2.22 8.51
CA GLY A 13 4.17 -1.39 8.45
C GLY A 13 5.43 -2.20 8.17
N LEU A 14 5.56 -3.38 8.80
CA LEU A 14 6.68 -4.29 8.54
C LEU A 14 6.61 -4.88 7.12
N VAL A 15 5.44 -5.31 6.69
CA VAL A 15 5.24 -5.84 5.33
C VAL A 15 5.55 -4.77 4.28
N ALA A 16 5.06 -3.54 4.46
CA ALA A 16 5.35 -2.41 3.57
C ALA A 16 6.85 -2.11 3.51
N GLY A 17 7.53 -2.07 4.66
CA GLY A 17 8.98 -1.89 4.72
C GLY A 17 9.76 -2.97 3.99
N ILE A 18 9.36 -4.24 4.13
CA ILE A 18 9.98 -5.35 3.39
C ILE A 18 9.76 -5.20 1.89
N ILE A 19 8.55 -4.87 1.44
CA ILE A 19 8.22 -4.64 0.02
C ILE A 19 9.13 -3.55 -0.58
N ASP A 20 9.34 -2.47 0.17
CA ASP A 20 10.21 -1.36 -0.22
C ASP A 20 11.68 -1.79 -0.28
N GLU A 21 12.15 -2.52 0.72
CA GLU A 21 13.53 -3.00 0.83
C GLU A 21 13.91 -3.93 -0.33
N ILE A 22 13.02 -4.83 -0.73
CA ILE A 22 13.26 -5.77 -1.86
C ILE A 22 13.01 -5.14 -3.23
N GLY A 23 12.56 -3.89 -3.29
CA GLY A 23 12.46 -3.12 -4.52
C GLY A 23 11.32 -3.52 -5.46
N ILE A 24 10.21 -4.07 -4.94
CA ILE A 24 9.07 -4.50 -5.77
C ILE A 24 8.50 -3.33 -6.57
N GLU A 25 8.25 -2.19 -5.93
CA GLU A 25 7.62 -1.05 -6.61
C GLU A 25 8.44 -0.59 -7.81
N GLN A 26 9.76 -0.42 -7.61
CA GLN A 26 10.70 0.01 -8.64
C GLN A 26 10.74 -1.00 -9.78
N LYS A 27 10.77 -2.30 -9.45
CA LYS A 27 10.80 -3.35 -10.48
C LYS A 27 9.53 -3.36 -11.32
N ILE A 28 8.37 -3.19 -10.71
CA ILE A 28 7.09 -3.12 -11.42
C ILE A 28 7.03 -1.86 -12.30
N ASN A 29 7.44 -0.70 -11.77
CA ASN A 29 7.47 0.54 -12.55
C ASN A 29 8.40 0.45 -13.76
N GLN A 30 9.55 -0.21 -13.63
CA GLN A 30 10.45 -0.50 -14.76
C GLN A 30 9.81 -1.39 -15.84
N LEU A 31 8.99 -2.37 -15.43
CA LEU A 31 8.35 -3.32 -16.35
C LEU A 31 7.14 -2.71 -17.07
N LEU A 32 6.36 -1.87 -16.39
CA LEU A 32 5.14 -1.26 -16.93
C LEU A 32 5.40 0.09 -17.62
N GLY A 33 6.54 0.73 -17.33
CA GLY A 33 6.79 2.12 -17.68
C GLY A 33 6.17 3.07 -16.66
N GLU A 34 6.82 4.22 -16.43
CA GLU A 34 6.42 5.17 -15.37
C GLU A 34 5.20 6.05 -15.74
N GLN A 35 4.71 5.97 -16.97
CA GLN A 35 3.70 6.89 -17.52
C GLN A 35 2.34 6.20 -17.67
N LEU A 36 1.64 6.01 -16.54
CA LEU A 36 0.21 5.70 -16.54
C LEU A 36 -0.57 6.98 -16.20
N PRO A 37 -1.76 7.23 -16.80
CA PRO A 37 -2.61 8.38 -16.47
C PRO A 37 -3.26 8.27 -15.07
N GLU A 38 -2.79 7.34 -14.25
CA GLU A 38 -3.36 6.98 -12.96
C GLU A 38 -2.80 7.85 -11.83
N LYS A 39 -3.54 7.91 -10.71
CA LYS A 39 -3.16 8.69 -9.52
C LYS A 39 -1.98 8.09 -8.77
N ILE A 40 -1.67 6.81 -9.02
CA ILE A 40 -0.58 6.06 -8.40
C ILE A 40 0.19 5.31 -9.49
N THR A 41 1.44 4.95 -9.21
CA THR A 41 2.24 4.11 -10.09
C THR A 41 1.80 2.64 -10.04
N GLY A 42 2.14 1.86 -11.07
CA GLY A 42 1.85 0.42 -11.08
C GLY A 42 2.49 -0.31 -9.89
N GLY A 43 3.69 0.09 -9.48
CA GLY A 43 4.37 -0.42 -8.29
C GLY A 43 3.58 -0.17 -7.00
N GLN A 44 3.08 1.05 -6.82
CA GLN A 44 2.23 1.42 -5.67
C GLN A 44 0.92 0.62 -5.66
N ALA A 45 0.31 0.40 -6.83
CA ALA A 45 -0.88 -0.44 -6.95
C ALA A 45 -0.59 -1.88 -6.51
N VAL A 46 0.52 -2.47 -6.99
CA VAL A 46 0.94 -3.82 -6.60
C VAL A 46 1.26 -3.92 -5.10
N LYS A 47 1.92 -2.92 -4.51
CA LYS A 47 2.14 -2.86 -3.06
C LYS A 47 0.82 -2.88 -2.29
N GLY A 48 -0.17 -2.10 -2.73
CA GLY A 48 -1.53 -2.16 -2.19
C GLY A 48 -2.15 -3.55 -2.30
N MET A 49 -2.03 -4.22 -3.44
CA MET A 49 -2.53 -5.58 -3.61
C MET A 49 -1.85 -6.58 -2.66
N LEU A 50 -0.53 -6.47 -2.48
CA LEU A 50 0.23 -7.33 -1.55
C LEU A 50 -0.17 -7.09 -0.10
N LEU A 51 -0.30 -5.83 0.32
CA LEU A 51 -0.76 -5.49 1.68
C LEU A 51 -2.17 -6.01 1.94
N ASN A 52 -3.06 -5.90 0.96
CA ASN A 52 -4.42 -6.40 1.05
C ASN A 52 -4.45 -7.95 1.12
N GLY A 53 -3.69 -8.62 0.26
CA GLY A 53 -3.59 -10.08 0.26
C GLY A 53 -2.94 -10.66 1.52
N LEU A 54 -1.91 -10.00 2.07
CA LEU A 54 -1.16 -10.47 3.23
C LEU A 54 -1.72 -9.98 4.57
N GLY A 55 -2.66 -9.04 4.57
CA GLY A 55 -3.23 -8.45 5.78
C GLY A 55 -4.18 -9.37 6.56
N LEU A 56 -4.31 -10.64 6.15
CA LEU A 56 -5.17 -11.63 6.77
C LEU A 56 -4.37 -12.90 7.07
N VAL A 57 -3.99 -13.06 8.33
CA VAL A 57 -3.21 -14.22 8.81
C VAL A 57 -4.08 -15.50 8.87
N SER A 58 -5.40 -15.39 8.72
CA SER A 58 -6.35 -16.50 8.89
C SER A 58 -7.54 -16.51 7.91
N SER A 59 -7.53 -15.68 6.88
CA SER A 59 -8.56 -15.68 5.83
C SER A 59 -7.94 -16.03 4.49
N PRO A 60 -8.70 -16.56 3.52
CA PRO A 60 -8.14 -16.83 2.20
C PRO A 60 -7.62 -15.52 1.56
N LEU A 61 -6.59 -15.61 0.71
CA LEU A 61 -5.94 -14.50 -0.01
C LEU A 61 -6.92 -13.80 -0.97
N TYR A 62 -7.91 -13.09 -0.44
CA TYR A 62 -8.88 -12.31 -1.21
C TYR A 62 -8.61 -10.83 -1.03
N LEU A 63 -8.79 -10.09 -2.13
CA LEU A 63 -8.81 -8.64 -2.10
C LEU A 63 -10.13 -8.16 -1.48
N PHE A 64 -10.08 -7.55 -0.31
CA PHE A 64 -11.26 -6.93 0.30
C PHE A 64 -11.31 -5.45 -0.08
N SER A 65 -12.42 -5.01 -0.68
CA SER A 65 -12.60 -3.61 -1.10
C SER A 65 -12.45 -2.63 0.06
N ARG A 66 -12.90 -3.03 1.26
CA ARG A 66 -12.84 -2.24 2.49
C ARG A 66 -11.60 -2.48 3.36
N PHE A 67 -10.64 -3.27 2.89
CA PHE A 67 -9.45 -3.62 3.68
C PHE A 67 -8.74 -2.39 4.24
N PHE A 68 -8.65 -1.34 3.43
CA PHE A 68 -7.90 -0.14 3.72
C PHE A 68 -8.65 0.87 4.61
N GLU A 69 -9.93 0.65 4.90
CA GLU A 69 -10.70 1.51 5.81
C GLU A 69 -10.01 1.59 7.18
N GLY A 70 -9.81 2.83 7.67
CA GLY A 70 -9.18 3.10 8.96
C GLY A 70 -7.67 2.81 9.04
N LYS A 71 -7.01 2.47 7.93
CA LYS A 71 -5.56 2.22 7.89
C LYS A 71 -4.78 3.45 7.46
N ALA A 72 -3.50 3.50 7.85
CA ALA A 72 -2.57 4.57 7.53
C ALA A 72 -2.04 4.48 6.08
N ILE A 73 -2.93 4.52 5.09
CA ILE A 73 -2.61 4.22 3.67
C ILE A 73 -1.57 5.19 3.10
N GLU A 74 -1.62 6.47 3.48
CA GLU A 74 -0.63 7.44 3.04
C GLU A 74 0.81 7.07 3.45
N HIS A 75 0.95 6.39 4.59
CA HIS A 75 2.23 5.86 5.07
C HIS A 75 2.56 4.48 4.47
N LEU A 76 1.54 3.66 4.20
CA LEU A 76 1.72 2.29 3.73
C LEU A 76 1.94 2.18 2.22
N ILE A 77 1.37 3.08 1.41
CA ILE A 77 1.41 3.01 -0.05
C ILE A 77 2.12 4.22 -0.62
N ALA A 78 1.51 5.41 -0.52
CA ALA A 78 2.06 6.65 -1.04
C ALA A 78 1.32 7.86 -0.50
N GLN A 79 2.02 9.00 -0.45
CA GLN A 79 1.45 10.27 -0.03
C GLN A 79 0.20 10.65 -0.86
N GLY A 80 -0.88 11.04 -0.17
CA GLY A 80 -2.13 11.47 -0.80
C GLY A 80 -3.08 10.34 -1.22
N VAL A 81 -2.70 9.07 -1.02
CA VAL A 81 -3.58 7.92 -1.28
C VAL A 81 -4.57 7.74 -0.12
N LYS A 82 -5.85 7.57 -0.45
CA LYS A 82 -6.96 7.45 0.52
C LYS A 82 -7.80 6.20 0.26
N ALA A 83 -8.43 5.68 1.30
CA ALA A 83 -9.54 4.74 1.12
C ALA A 83 -10.75 5.52 0.61
N GLU A 84 -11.47 4.94 -0.35
CA GLU A 84 -12.80 5.39 -0.77
C GLU A 84 -13.88 4.61 -0.02
#